data_AF-A0A0F9LQ89-F1
#
_entry.id   AF-A0A0F9LQ89-F1
#
_cell.length_a   1.000
_cell.length_b   1.000
_cell.length_c   1.000
_cell.angle_alpha   90.00
_cell.angle_beta   90.00
_cell.angle_gamma   90.00
#
_symmetry.space_group_name_H-M   'P 1'
#
loop_
_entity.id
_entity.type
_entity.pdbx_description
1 polymer ?
#
loop_
_entity_poly.entity_id
_entity_poly.type
_entity_poly.pdbx_seq_one_letter_code
_entity_poly.pdbx_strand_id
1 'polypeptide(L)'
;MSVERPIQYLSLKSVDDLMRCVNLASLFELIGWPKPGNVHRRKDFENTKFEHFITGITAIQPNFRAFCERIFKFILITVIF
;
A
#
# COMPACT_ATOMS: atom_id res chain seq x y z
N MET A 1 -10.62 -22.87 -19.10
CA MET A 1 -10.34 -23.57 -17.82
C MET A 1 -10.11 -22.50 -16.77
N SER A 2 -11.15 -22.16 -16.02
CA SER A 2 -11.11 -21.08 -15.02
C SER A 2 -10.37 -21.60 -13.80
N VAL A 3 -9.17 -21.08 -13.53
CA VAL A 3 -8.45 -21.39 -12.30
C VAL A 3 -9.18 -20.68 -11.16
N GLU A 4 -10.04 -21.39 -10.45
CA GLU A 4 -10.55 -20.94 -9.15
C GLU A 4 -9.35 -20.83 -8.21
N ARG A 5 -8.78 -19.63 -8.11
CA ARG A 5 -7.80 -19.34 -7.07
C ARG A 5 -8.60 -19.25 -5.76
N PRO A 6 -8.31 -20.11 -4.76
CA PRO A 6 -8.95 -19.94 -3.46
C PRO A 6 -8.64 -18.53 -2.98
N ILE A 7 -9.69 -17.77 -2.62
CA ILE A 7 -9.53 -16.47 -2.00
C ILE A 7 -8.86 -16.73 -0.66
N GLN A 8 -7.53 -16.60 -0.62
CA GLN A 8 -6.78 -16.64 0.62
C GLN A 8 -7.14 -15.39 1.39
N TYR A 9 -7.97 -15.55 2.44
CA TYR A 9 -8.21 -14.50 3.40
C TYR A 9 -6.87 -14.11 4.03
N LEU A 10 -6.49 -12.86 3.86
CA LEU A 10 -5.30 -12.32 4.49
C LEU A 10 -5.54 -12.30 6.01
N SER A 11 -4.97 -13.27 6.73
CA SER A 11 -5.01 -13.31 8.19
C SER A 11 -4.05 -12.25 8.72
N LEU A 12 -4.58 -11.06 9.00
CA LEU A 12 -3.86 -10.01 9.71
C LEU A 12 -3.77 -10.39 11.19
N LYS A 13 -2.57 -10.71 11.68
CA LYS A 13 -2.34 -11.09 13.09
C LYS A 13 -1.80 -9.93 13.91
N SER A 14 -1.27 -8.91 13.24
CA SER A 14 -0.65 -7.75 13.86
C SER A 14 -0.79 -6.49 13.00
N VAL A 15 -0.57 -5.34 13.62
CA VAL A 15 -0.42 -4.05 12.92
C VAL A 15 0.72 -4.12 11.91
N ASP A 16 1.78 -4.89 12.19
CA ASP A 16 2.92 -5.02 11.28
C ASP A 16 2.56 -5.78 9.99
N ASP A 17 1.62 -6.72 10.05
CA ASP A 17 1.10 -7.36 8.84
C ASP A 17 0.36 -6.34 7.95
N LEU A 18 -0.48 -5.51 8.56
CA LEU A 18 -1.20 -4.45 7.87
C LEU A 18 -0.23 -3.41 7.28
N MET A 19 0.81 -3.02 8.05
CA MET A 19 1.86 -2.12 7.58
C MET A 19 2.61 -2.68 6.37
N ARG A 20 2.97 -3.97 6.37
CA ARG A 20 3.63 -4.60 5.21
C ARG A 20 2.73 -4.58 3.98
N CYS A 21 1.44 -4.86 4.15
CA CYS A 21 0.48 -4.81 3.05
C CYS A 21 0.32 -3.40 2.49
N VAL A 22 0.17 -2.38 3.34
CA VAL A 22 0.07 -0.98 2.91
C VAL A 22 1.32 -0.56 2.16
N ASN A 23 2.51 -0.84 2.71
CA ASN A 23 3.77 -0.49 2.06
C ASN A 23 3.93 -1.17 0.70
N LEU A 24 3.70 -2.49 0.62
CA LEU A 24 3.77 -3.23 -0.64
C LEU A 24 2.73 -2.75 -1.66
N ALA A 25 1.49 -2.48 -1.24
CA ALA A 25 0.45 -1.96 -2.11
C ALA A 25 0.83 -0.58 -2.68
N SER A 26 1.33 0.33 -1.84
CA SER A 26 1.82 1.64 -2.29
C SER A 26 2.98 1.51 -3.27
N LEU A 27 3.96 0.63 -2.99
CA LEU A 27 5.07 0.39 -3.89
C LEU A 27 4.61 -0.24 -5.21
N PHE A 28 3.69 -1.21 -5.21
CA PHE A 28 3.19 -1.84 -6.44
C PHE A 28 2.38 -0.87 -7.30
N GLU A 29 1.56 -0.04 -6.68
CA GLU A 29 0.91 1.09 -7.34
C GLU A 29 1.98 1.95 -8.03
N LEU A 30 3.02 2.31 -7.29
CA LEU A 30 4.07 3.20 -7.78
C LEU A 30 4.94 2.58 -8.87
N ILE A 31 5.28 1.29 -8.83
CA ILE A 31 6.20 0.69 -9.80
C ILE A 31 5.50 0.14 -11.05
N GLY A 32 4.17 -0.03 -11.01
CA GLY A 32 3.40 -0.62 -12.11
C GLY A 32 3.65 0.06 -13.46
N TRP A 33 3.92 -0.75 -14.49
CA TRP A 33 4.15 -0.33 -15.88
C TRP A 33 3.48 -1.27 -16.88
N PRO A 34 2.84 -0.76 -17.97
CA PRO A 34 2.57 0.65 -18.24
C PRO A 34 1.57 1.23 -17.23
N LYS A 35 1.80 2.47 -16.79
CA LYS A 35 0.93 3.12 -15.80
C LYS A 35 -0.36 3.61 -16.49
N PRO A 36 -1.56 3.14 -16.08
CA PRO A 36 -2.80 3.67 -16.65
C PRO A 36 -3.02 5.13 -16.22
N GLY A 37 -2.96 6.08 -17.18
CA GLY A 37 -3.45 7.46 -17.06
C GLY A 37 -2.79 8.41 -16.03
N ASN A 38 -2.61 9.68 -16.42
CA ASN A 38 -2.28 10.90 -15.65
C ASN A 38 -0.98 10.98 -14.81
N VAL A 39 -0.31 9.88 -14.45
CA VAL A 39 0.97 9.97 -13.70
C VAL A 39 2.13 9.66 -14.63
N HIS A 40 2.65 10.71 -15.27
CA HIS A 40 3.87 10.60 -16.06
C HIS A 40 5.09 10.71 -15.14
N ARG A 41 5.83 9.61 -14.97
CA ARG A 41 7.06 9.58 -14.14
C ARG A 41 8.30 10.12 -14.85
N ARG A 42 8.18 10.43 -16.14
CA ARG A 42 9.27 10.89 -17.02
C ARG A 42 8.96 12.21 -17.72
N LYS A 43 7.76 12.75 -17.49
CA LYS A 43 7.26 13.96 -18.14
C LYS A 43 6.65 14.80 -17.02
N ASP A 44 6.71 16.11 -17.17
CA ASP A 44 6.12 17.15 -16.29
C ASP A 44 7.10 17.81 -15.30
N PHE A 45 8.19 17.14 -14.88
CA PHE A 45 9.16 17.74 -13.96
C PHE A 45 10.60 17.33 -14.30
N GLU A 46 11.39 18.25 -14.85
CA GLU A 46 12.80 18.00 -15.22
C GLU A 46 13.67 17.54 -14.04
N ASN A 47 13.32 17.97 -12.83
CA ASN A 47 14.07 17.67 -11.61
C ASN A 47 13.44 16.58 -10.73
N THR A 48 12.31 15.99 -11.13
CA THR A 48 11.67 14.92 -10.34
C THR A 48 11.99 13.57 -10.95
N LYS A 49 12.63 12.71 -10.16
CA LYS A 49 12.97 11.36 -10.57
C LYS A 49 12.03 10.33 -9.93
N PHE A 50 12.02 9.13 -10.49
CA PHE A 50 11.25 8.01 -9.95
C PHE A 50 11.60 7.72 -8.48
N GLU A 51 12.88 7.85 -8.13
CA GLU A 51 13.42 7.66 -6.79
C GLU A 51 12.76 8.60 -5.77
N HIS A 52 12.44 9.85 -6.15
CA HIS A 52 11.77 10.78 -5.26
C HIS A 52 10.39 10.27 -4.81
N PHE A 53 9.69 9.55 -5.69
CA PHE A 53 8.41 8.94 -5.33
C PHE A 53 8.60 7.73 -4.39
N ILE A 54 9.62 6.90 -4.61
CA ILE A 54 9.95 5.79 -3.70
C ILE A 54 10.32 6.35 -2.32
N THR A 55 11.14 7.41 -2.28
CA THR A 55 11.49 8.10 -1.04
C THR A 55 10.25 8.65 -0.35
N GLY A 56 9.31 9.24 -1.09
CA GLY A 56 8.04 9.73 -0.54
C GLY A 56 7.22 8.64 0.14
N ILE A 57 7.04 7.48 -0.51
CA ILE A 57 6.33 6.32 0.07
C ILE A 57 7.05 5.77 1.30
N THR A 58 8.38 5.81 1.31
CA THR A 58 9.17 5.35 2.46
C THR A 58 9.07 6.33 3.63
N ALA A 59 9.14 7.64 3.35
CA ALA A 59 9.11 8.70 4.36
C ALA A 59 7.74 8.81 5.07
N ILE A 60 6.63 8.48 4.38
CA ILE A 60 5.29 8.57 4.98
C ILE A 60 4.96 7.42 5.95
N GLN A 61 5.76 6.34 5.99
CA GLN A 61 5.45 5.13 6.76
C GLN A 61 5.14 5.35 8.25
N PRO A 62 5.78 6.28 9.00
CA PRO A 62 5.40 6.56 10.37
C PRO A 62 3.94 7.03 10.52
N ASN A 63 3.44 7.82 9.56
CA ASN A 63 2.03 8.25 9.55
C ASN A 63 1.10 7.07 9.23
N PHE A 64 1.51 6.19 8.33
CA PHE A 64 0.76 4.97 8.02
C PHE A 64 0.69 4.02 9.21
N ARG A 65 1.71 3.97 10.07
CA ARG A 65 1.63 3.19 11.33
C ARG A 65 0.49 3.66 12.21
N ALA A 66 0.41 4.97 12.48
CA ALA A 66 -0.67 5.53 13.29
C ALA A 66 -2.05 5.25 12.66
N PHE A 67 -2.17 5.29 11.33
CA PHE A 67 -3.38 4.91 10.61
C PHE A 67 -3.71 3.42 10.78
N CYS A 68 -2.73 2.54 10.58
CA CYS A 68 -2.89 1.09 10.70
C CYS A 68 -3.27 0.66 12.12
N GLU A 69 -2.69 1.29 13.15
CA GLU A 69 -3.06 1.06 14.55
C GLU A 69 -4.54 1.38 14.82
N ARG A 70 -5.04 2.50 14.26
CA ARG A 70 -6.45 2.90 14.37
C ARG A 70 -7.37 1.91 13.65
N ILE A 71 -7.01 1.51 12.42
CA ILE A 71 -7.79 0.54 11.63
C ILE A 71 -7.81 -0.83 12.30
N PHE A 72 -6.66 -1.33 12.77
CA PHE A 72 -6.57 -2.63 13.41
C PHE A 72 -7.38 -2.69 14.70
N LYS A 73 -7.36 -1.62 15.51
CA LYS A 73 -8.22 -1.49 16.69
C LYS A 73 -9.71 -1.46 16.31
N PHE A 74 -10.07 -0.73 15.25
CA PHE A 74 -11.46 -0.68 14.78
C PHE A 74 -11.96 -2.06 14.35
N ILE A 75 -11.19 -2.79 13.52
CA ILE A 75 -11.54 -4.15 13.07
C ILE A 75 -11.74 -5.09 14.26
N LEU A 76 -10.85 -5.05 15.26
CA LEU A 76 -11.00 -5.87 16.46
C LEU A 76 -12.31 -5.55 17.21
N ILE A 77 -12.69 -4.28 17.29
CA ILE A 77 -13.91 -3.87 17.99
C ILE A 77 -15.17 -4.28 17.20
N THR A 78 -15.18 -4.09 15.88
CA THR A 78 -16.34 -4.41 15.03
C THR A 78 -16.60 -5.91 14.91
N VAL A 79 -15.62 -6.77 15.19
CA VAL A 79 -15.79 -8.24 15.19
C VAL A 79 -16.28 -8.75 16.56
N ILE A 80 -16.29 -7.90 17.60
CA ILE A 80 -16.70 -8.27 18.97
C ILE A 80 -18.17 -7.88 19.27
N PHE A 81 -18.85 -7.18 18.36
CA PHE A 81 -20.29 -6.90 18.41
C PHE A 81 -21.02 -7.62 17.28
#